data_AF-W6K5K3-F1
#
_entry.id   AF-W6K5K3-F1
#
_cell.length_a   1.000
_cell.length_b   1.000
_cell.length_c   1.000
_cell.angle_alpha   90.00
_cell.angle_beta   90.00
_cell.angle_gamma   90.00
#
_symmetry.space_group_name_H-M   'P 1'
#
loop_
_entity.id
_entity.type
_entity.pdbx_description
1 polymer ?
#
loop_
_entity_poly.entity_id
_entity_poly.type
_entity_poly.pdbx_seq_one_letter_code
_entity_poly.pdbx_strand_id
1 'polypeptide(L)'
;MADIVKGPIYNPESKSYFALVKADVQQKFWDTLDVAAAARTHKDVHGRLAIIRTRETHDFVMKNLAIKSPTWIGLRYWCTFKSLQWVDGSKVKGADFQHWQSPWYRSKKTTCLDDPRSSRVFMPVYYEPKNYREKGVFLKGSKNDDAYWRAAGHEQPFSHYLIEFPTGAE
;
A
#
# COMPACT_ATOMS: atom_id res chain seq x y z
N MET A 1 0.37 -7.47 -19.26
CA MET A 1 1.55 -7.01 -18.49
C MET A 1 1.12 -5.77 -17.73
N ALA A 2 1.50 -5.66 -16.45
CA ALA A 2 1.20 -4.48 -15.66
C ALA A 2 2.09 -3.29 -16.09
N ASP A 3 1.49 -2.11 -16.26
CA ASP A 3 2.17 -0.95 -16.84
C ASP A 3 2.57 0.04 -15.75
N ILE A 4 3.78 0.60 -15.86
CA ILE A 4 4.19 1.70 -14.99
C ILE A 4 3.40 2.94 -15.39
N VAL A 5 2.60 3.46 -14.46
CA VAL A 5 1.81 4.68 -14.63
C VAL A 5 2.68 5.92 -14.39
N LYS A 6 3.58 5.86 -13.40
CA LYS A 6 4.48 6.96 -13.06
C LYS A 6 5.74 6.46 -12.35
N GLY A 7 6.88 7.07 -12.66
CA GLY A 7 8.21 6.68 -12.16
C GLY A 7 8.91 5.63 -13.02
N PRO A 8 9.97 4.97 -12.52
CA PRO A 8 10.52 5.07 -11.16
C PRO A 8 11.16 6.43 -10.85
N ILE A 9 10.97 6.95 -9.64
CA ILE A 9 11.54 8.23 -9.16
C ILE A 9 12.33 7.97 -7.88
N TYR A 10 13.56 8.47 -7.82
CA TYR A 10 14.43 8.30 -6.66
C TYR A 10 13.94 9.13 -5.46
N ASN A 11 13.83 8.49 -4.31
CA ASN A 11 13.63 9.14 -3.02
C ASN A 11 14.95 9.15 -2.24
N PRO A 12 15.55 10.32 -1.98
CA PRO A 12 16.81 10.39 -1.23
C PRO A 12 16.67 9.95 0.23
N GLU A 13 15.48 10.10 0.85
CA GLU A 13 15.25 9.74 2.24
C GLU A 13 15.37 8.22 2.47
N SER A 14 14.68 7.44 1.64
CA SER A 14 14.71 5.97 1.74
C SER A 14 15.76 5.32 0.84
N LYS A 15 16.53 6.13 0.09
CA LYS A 15 17.54 5.68 -0.89
C LYS A 15 17.00 4.59 -1.83
N SER A 16 15.81 4.83 -2.34
CA SER A 16 15.04 3.84 -3.12
C SER A 16 14.27 4.52 -4.24
N TYR A 17 14.02 3.80 -5.33
CA TYR A 17 13.15 4.28 -6.41
C TYR A 17 11.71 3.82 -6.17
N PHE A 18 10.73 4.71 -6.39
CA PHE A 18 9.31 4.37 -6.29
C PHE A 18 8.62 4.53 -7.63
N ALA A 19 7.71 3.62 -7.94
CA ALA A 19 6.82 3.75 -9.09
C ALA A 19 5.37 3.42 -8.71
N LEU A 20 4.44 4.06 -9.41
CA LEU A 20 3.03 3.70 -9.40
C LEU A 20 2.76 2.77 -10.58
N VAL A 21 2.20 1.60 -10.31
CA VAL A 21 1.97 0.57 -11.32
C VAL A 21 0.49 0.24 -11.40
N LYS A 22 -0.01 0.07 -12.62
CA LYS A 22 -1.35 -0.44 -12.89
C LYS A 22 -1.31 -1.96 -12.92
N ALA A 23 -2.06 -2.59 -12.03
CA ALA A 23 -2.20 -4.03 -11.93
C ALA A 23 -2.78 -4.63 -13.22
N ASP A 24 -2.29 -5.82 -13.58
CA ASP A 24 -2.89 -6.63 -14.64
C ASP A 24 -4.30 -7.08 -14.19
N VAL A 25 -5.20 -7.35 -15.15
CA VAL A 25 -6.58 -7.76 -14.86
C VAL A 25 -6.61 -9.01 -13.98
N GLN A 26 -5.64 -9.91 -14.15
CA GLN A 26 -5.51 -11.16 -13.41
C GLN A 26 -4.77 -11.03 -12.07
N GLN A 27 -4.09 -9.91 -11.81
CA GLN A 27 -3.19 -9.72 -10.66
C GLN A 27 -3.59 -8.50 -9.82
N LYS A 28 -4.84 -8.47 -9.32
CA LYS A 28 -5.36 -7.32 -8.54
C LYS A 28 -5.35 -7.51 -7.03
N PHE A 29 -5.05 -8.73 -6.58
CA PHE A 29 -5.02 -9.12 -5.18
C PHE A 29 -3.64 -8.86 -4.61
N TRP A 30 -3.59 -8.53 -3.32
CA TRP A 30 -2.34 -8.10 -2.70
C TRP A 30 -1.24 -9.18 -2.79
N ASP A 31 -1.58 -10.45 -2.56
CA ASP A 31 -0.61 -11.56 -2.62
C ASP A 31 0.02 -11.74 -4.01
N THR A 32 -0.81 -11.64 -5.06
CA THR A 32 -0.31 -11.76 -6.43
C THR A 32 0.51 -10.54 -6.83
N LEU A 33 0.20 -9.37 -6.27
CA LEU A 33 0.95 -8.14 -6.48
C LEU A 33 2.28 -8.10 -5.74
N ASP A 34 2.39 -8.74 -4.58
CA ASP A 34 3.66 -8.87 -3.86
C ASP A 34 4.66 -9.68 -4.70
N VAL A 35 4.22 -10.82 -5.24
CA VAL A 35 5.01 -11.64 -6.18
C VAL A 35 5.33 -10.87 -7.46
N ALA A 36 4.35 -10.16 -8.03
CA ALA A 36 4.57 -9.38 -9.25
C ALA A 36 5.53 -8.20 -9.04
N ALA A 37 5.55 -7.60 -7.86
CA ALA A 37 6.51 -6.57 -7.50
C ALA A 37 7.93 -7.14 -7.37
N ALA A 38 8.09 -8.29 -6.72
CA ALA A 38 9.37 -8.99 -6.58
C ALA A 38 9.96 -9.45 -7.92
N ALA A 39 9.12 -9.77 -8.90
CA ALA A 39 9.55 -10.15 -10.24
C ALA A 39 10.08 -8.98 -11.09
N ARG A 40 9.82 -7.73 -10.70
CA ARG A 40 10.32 -6.56 -11.43
C ARG A 40 11.71 -6.17 -10.96
N THR A 41 12.51 -5.70 -11.90
CA THR A 41 13.83 -5.16 -11.61
C THR A 41 13.96 -3.73 -12.12
N HIS A 42 14.76 -2.94 -11.41
CA HIS A 42 15.20 -1.62 -11.86
C HIS A 42 16.65 -1.45 -11.42
N LYS A 43 17.56 -1.16 -12.37
CA LYS A 43 19.01 -1.07 -12.11
C LYS A 43 19.54 -2.30 -11.35
N ASP A 44 19.21 -3.49 -11.84
CA ASP A 44 19.59 -4.79 -11.24
C ASP A 44 19.10 -5.06 -9.81
N VAL A 45 18.18 -4.22 -9.30
CA VAL A 45 17.55 -4.39 -7.98
C VAL A 45 16.12 -4.88 -8.14
N HIS A 46 15.80 -5.96 -7.43
CA HIS A 46 14.43 -6.49 -7.36
C HIS A 46 13.52 -5.53 -6.59
N GLY A 47 12.32 -5.33 -7.12
CA GLY A 47 11.30 -4.52 -6.48
C GLY A 47 10.61 -5.26 -5.32
N ARG A 48 9.79 -4.52 -4.60
CA ARG A 48 8.83 -5.03 -3.61
C ARG A 48 7.68 -4.05 -3.50
N LEU A 49 6.55 -4.46 -2.91
CA LEU A 49 5.52 -3.49 -2.59
C LEU A 49 6.08 -2.40 -1.66
N ALA A 50 5.70 -1.15 -1.94
CA ALA A 50 6.38 -0.01 -1.34
C ALA A 50 6.24 0.06 0.18
N ILE A 51 7.36 0.32 0.86
CA ILE A 51 7.44 0.54 2.30
C ILE A 51 7.45 2.04 2.59
N ILE A 52 6.55 2.52 3.45
CA ILE A 52 6.40 3.94 3.77
C ILE A 52 6.61 4.15 5.28
N ARG A 53 7.87 4.26 5.70
CA ARG A 53 8.27 4.30 7.12
C ARG A 53 8.29 5.68 7.74
N THR A 54 8.35 6.73 6.94
CA THR A 54 8.55 8.11 7.40
C THR A 54 7.56 9.05 6.75
N ARG A 55 7.32 10.20 7.39
CA ARG A 55 6.46 11.26 6.83
C ARG A 55 7.04 11.78 5.52
N GLU A 56 8.35 11.90 5.44
CA GLU A 56 9.09 12.37 4.28
C GLU A 56 8.89 11.43 3.08
N THR A 57 8.91 10.11 3.31
CA THR A 57 8.61 9.12 2.26
C THR A 57 7.14 9.20 1.82
N HIS A 58 6.21 9.38 2.76
CA HIS A 58 4.80 9.59 2.44
C HIS A 58 4.61 10.85 1.56
N ASP A 59 5.14 11.99 2.00
CA ASP A 59 5.04 13.28 1.32
C ASP A 59 5.69 13.20 -0.08
N PHE A 60 6.84 12.53 -0.20
CA PHE A 60 7.49 12.25 -1.48
C PHE A 60 6.57 11.48 -2.43
N VAL A 61 5.97 10.39 -1.97
CA VAL A 61 5.10 9.55 -2.80
C VAL A 61 3.83 10.31 -3.21
N MET A 62 3.21 11.05 -2.30
CA MET A 62 2.02 11.86 -2.62
C MET A 62 2.34 12.90 -3.70
N LYS A 63 3.41 13.68 -3.49
CA LYS A 63 3.84 14.74 -4.41
C LYS A 63 4.25 14.20 -5.78
N ASN A 64 5.05 13.15 -5.82
CA ASN A 64 5.70 12.70 -7.05
C ASN A 64 4.89 11.63 -7.79
N LEU A 65 4.11 10.78 -7.13
CA LEU A 65 3.38 9.70 -7.80
C LEU A 65 1.89 10.00 -8.01
N ALA A 66 1.36 11.04 -7.37
CA ALA A 66 -0.01 11.55 -7.57
C ALA A 66 -1.07 10.44 -7.52
N ILE A 67 -1.20 9.80 -6.36
CA ILE A 67 -2.12 8.68 -6.15
C ILE A 67 -3.57 9.15 -6.26
N LYS A 68 -4.25 8.75 -7.35
CA LYS A 68 -5.66 9.12 -7.62
C LYS A 68 -6.66 7.99 -7.46
N SER A 69 -6.18 6.78 -7.14
CA SER A 69 -7.02 5.59 -6.97
C SER A 69 -6.53 4.77 -5.78
N PRO A 70 -7.39 3.90 -5.20
CA PRO A 70 -6.97 2.95 -4.19
C PRO A 70 -5.76 2.17 -4.66
N THR A 71 -4.70 2.21 -3.87
CA THR A 71 -3.37 1.74 -4.29
C THR A 71 -2.73 0.93 -3.18
N TRP A 72 -2.41 -0.33 -3.47
CA TRP A 72 -1.76 -1.22 -2.50
C TRP A 72 -0.35 -0.74 -2.13
N ILE A 73 0.01 -0.95 -0.87
CA ILE A 73 1.37 -0.76 -0.33
C ILE A 73 1.85 -2.03 0.36
N GLY A 74 3.14 -2.10 0.66
CA GLY A 74 3.79 -3.27 1.25
C GLY A 74 3.55 -3.41 2.75
N LEU A 75 2.33 -3.18 3.24
CA LEU A 75 1.96 -3.26 4.64
C LEU A 75 0.76 -4.19 4.83
N ARG A 76 0.82 -5.05 5.85
CA ARG A 76 -0.26 -5.94 6.26
C ARG A 76 -0.49 -5.91 7.76
N TYR A 77 -1.76 -6.06 8.15
CA TYR A 77 -2.19 -6.23 9.53
C TYR A 77 -2.51 -7.70 9.79
N TRP A 78 -1.72 -8.38 10.61
CA TRP A 78 -1.96 -9.78 10.98
C TRP A 78 -3.11 -9.88 11.98
N CYS A 79 -4.14 -10.65 11.63
CA CYS A 79 -5.35 -10.79 12.44
C CYS A 79 -5.07 -11.49 13.77
N THR A 80 -4.32 -12.59 13.73
CA THR A 80 -4.00 -13.42 14.91
C THR A 80 -3.12 -12.67 15.91
N PHE A 81 -2.10 -11.98 15.42
CA PHE A 81 -1.11 -11.30 16.26
C PHE A 81 -1.47 -9.85 16.58
N LYS A 82 -2.52 -9.32 15.95
CA LYS A 82 -2.94 -7.91 16.03
C LYS A 82 -1.77 -6.94 15.81
N SER A 83 -0.96 -7.24 14.80
CA SER A 83 0.31 -6.54 14.56
C SER A 83 0.48 -6.18 13.09
N LEU A 84 1.06 -5.00 12.85
CA LEU A 84 1.42 -4.53 11.52
C LEU A 84 2.83 -5.00 11.13
N GLN A 85 2.98 -5.43 9.89
CA GLN A 85 4.25 -5.89 9.32
C GLN A 85 4.41 -5.41 7.88
N TRP A 86 5.59 -4.89 7.57
CA TRP A 86 5.98 -4.59 6.20
C TRP A 86 6.34 -5.86 5.42
N VAL A 87 6.36 -5.78 4.09
CA VAL A 87 6.71 -6.91 3.20
C VAL A 87 8.14 -7.41 3.38
N ASP A 88 9.06 -6.60 3.92
CA ASP A 88 10.40 -7.06 4.28
C ASP A 88 10.48 -7.77 5.65
N GLY A 89 9.32 -8.03 6.27
CA GLY A 89 9.20 -8.74 7.53
C GLY A 89 9.34 -7.87 8.76
N SER A 90 9.74 -6.60 8.63
CA SER A 90 9.88 -5.71 9.78
C SER A 90 8.51 -5.36 10.38
N LYS A 91 8.41 -5.33 11.72
CA LYS A 91 7.18 -4.96 12.42
C LYS A 91 7.07 -3.44 12.55
N VAL A 92 5.85 -2.91 12.52
CA VAL A 92 5.56 -1.51 12.87
C VAL A 92 5.34 -1.43 14.38
N LYS A 93 6.02 -0.48 15.03
CA LYS A 93 5.92 -0.17 16.45
C LYS A 93 4.99 1.03 16.68
N GLY A 94 4.53 1.22 17.91
CA GLY A 94 3.57 2.28 18.25
C GLY A 94 4.06 3.71 17.97
N ALA A 95 5.37 3.95 18.05
CA ALA A 95 5.97 5.26 17.78
C ALA A 95 6.32 5.49 16.29
N ASP A 96 6.18 4.47 15.44
CA ASP A 96 6.50 4.59 14.03
C ASP A 96 5.45 5.45 13.30
N PHE A 97 5.86 6.07 12.19
CA PHE A 97 4.94 6.84 11.35
C PHE A 97 3.79 5.96 10.86
N GLN A 98 2.57 6.48 11.04
CA GLN A 98 1.35 5.83 10.63
C GLN A 98 0.34 6.88 10.15
N HIS A 99 -0.30 6.62 9.02
CA HIS A 99 -1.19 7.60 8.39
C HIS A 99 -2.61 7.05 8.19
N TRP A 100 -3.19 6.48 9.24
CA TRP A 100 -4.48 5.81 9.19
C TRP A 100 -5.67 6.77 9.06
N GLN A 101 -6.68 6.33 8.31
CA GLN A 101 -8.01 6.92 8.37
C GLN A 101 -8.85 6.34 9.51
N SER A 102 -9.86 7.07 9.98
CA SER A 102 -10.92 6.52 10.82
C SER A 102 -12.21 6.32 10.00
N PRO A 103 -12.77 5.10 9.92
CA PRO A 103 -12.25 3.85 10.48
C PRO A 103 -11.04 3.31 9.71
N TRP A 104 -10.14 2.61 10.43
CA TRP A 104 -8.88 2.07 9.89
C TRP A 104 -9.06 0.95 8.87
N TYR A 105 -10.26 0.38 8.78
CA TYR A 105 -10.62 -0.67 7.83
C TYR A 105 -11.65 -0.16 6.82
N ARG A 106 -11.71 -0.80 5.65
CA ARG A 106 -12.67 -0.46 4.59
C ARG A 106 -14.11 -0.83 4.91
N SER A 107 -14.35 -2.08 5.31
CA SER A 107 -15.68 -2.65 5.57
C SER A 107 -15.62 -3.63 6.72
N LYS A 108 -16.59 -3.58 7.65
CA LYS A 108 -16.67 -4.51 8.79
C LYS A 108 -16.69 -5.98 8.34
N LYS A 109 -17.47 -6.27 7.28
CA LYS A 109 -17.67 -7.61 6.70
C LYS A 109 -16.38 -8.32 6.25
N THR A 110 -15.30 -7.59 6.03
CA THR A 110 -14.01 -8.13 5.58
C THR A 110 -12.88 -7.90 6.57
N THR A 111 -13.21 -7.47 7.80
CA THR A 111 -12.24 -7.33 8.89
C THR A 111 -11.87 -8.67 9.49
N CYS A 112 -10.77 -8.68 10.23
CA CYS A 112 -10.40 -9.74 11.16
C CYS A 112 -11.47 -10.08 12.22
N LEU A 113 -12.58 -9.33 12.31
CA LEU A 113 -13.58 -9.44 13.39
C LEU A 113 -14.81 -10.28 13.02
N ASP A 114 -15.11 -10.48 11.73
CA ASP A 114 -16.45 -10.90 11.30
C ASP A 114 -16.54 -12.32 10.68
N ASP A 115 -15.44 -13.06 10.50
CA ASP A 115 -15.51 -14.40 9.89
C ASP A 115 -14.57 -15.45 10.53
N PRO A 116 -15.09 -16.33 11.42
CA PRO A 116 -14.34 -17.44 12.02
C PRO A 116 -13.98 -18.56 11.03
N ARG A 117 -14.51 -18.53 9.79
CA ARG A 117 -14.13 -19.43 8.69
C ARG A 117 -13.15 -18.77 7.72
N SER A 118 -12.89 -17.48 7.86
CA SER A 118 -11.88 -16.85 7.04
C SER A 118 -10.51 -17.32 7.51
N SER A 119 -9.84 -18.12 6.69
CA SER A 119 -8.40 -18.42 6.79
C SER A 119 -7.52 -17.17 6.59
N ARG A 120 -8.08 -15.97 6.80
CA ARG A 120 -7.47 -14.68 6.52
C ARG A 120 -6.48 -14.39 7.65
N VAL A 121 -5.25 -14.81 7.42
CA VAL A 121 -4.16 -14.61 8.36
C VAL A 121 -3.88 -13.10 8.54
N PHE A 122 -4.15 -12.27 7.52
CA PHE A 122 -3.95 -10.84 7.57
C PHE A 122 -4.92 -10.01 6.70
N MET A 123 -4.93 -8.69 6.93
CA MET A 123 -5.56 -7.67 6.10
C MET A 123 -4.49 -6.78 5.45
N PRO A 124 -4.36 -6.75 4.12
CA PRO A 124 -3.44 -5.83 3.45
C PRO A 124 -3.89 -4.38 3.56
N VAL A 125 -2.93 -3.46 3.43
CA VAL A 125 -3.13 -2.01 3.59
C VAL A 125 -2.91 -1.30 2.26
N TYR A 126 -3.75 -0.30 2.00
CA TYR A 126 -3.73 0.52 0.79
C TYR A 126 -3.83 2.01 1.13
N TYR A 127 -3.41 2.85 0.19
CA TYR A 127 -3.74 4.27 0.16
C TYR A 127 -5.14 4.48 -0.40
N GLU A 128 -5.98 5.18 0.34
CA GLU A 128 -7.26 5.72 -0.08
C GLU A 128 -7.12 7.23 -0.36
N PRO A 129 -7.18 7.66 -1.64
CA PRO A 129 -7.13 9.08 -1.98
C PRO A 129 -8.33 9.83 -1.40
N LYS A 130 -8.13 11.05 -0.92
CA LYS A 130 -9.16 11.90 -0.31
C LYS A 130 -10.39 12.13 -1.21
N ASN A 131 -10.17 12.27 -2.51
CA ASN A 131 -11.22 12.49 -3.50
C ASN A 131 -11.75 11.19 -4.13
N TYR A 132 -11.29 10.03 -3.67
CA TYR A 132 -11.80 8.77 -4.16
C TYR A 132 -13.22 8.55 -3.63
N ARG A 133 -14.18 8.45 -4.56
CA ARG A 133 -15.56 8.12 -4.26
C ARG A 133 -15.77 6.62 -4.44
N GLU A 134 -15.84 5.90 -3.34
CA GLU A 134 -16.45 4.57 -3.38
C GLU A 134 -17.98 4.74 -3.38
N LYS A 135 -18.65 4.36 -4.48
CA LYS A 135 -20.13 4.39 -4.59
C LYS A 135 -20.77 5.77 -4.33
N GLY A 136 -20.06 6.86 -4.63
CA GLY A 136 -20.60 8.22 -4.54
C GLY A 136 -20.59 8.85 -3.13
N VAL A 137 -20.09 8.16 -2.11
CA VAL A 137 -19.99 8.70 -0.74
C VAL A 137 -18.60 9.33 -0.53
N PHE A 138 -18.57 10.58 -0.07
CA PHE A 138 -17.34 11.19 0.43
C PHE A 138 -17.03 10.65 1.81
N LEU A 139 -15.88 10.02 1.97
CA LEU A 139 -15.34 9.75 3.30
C LEU A 139 -14.65 11.03 3.78
N LYS A 140 -15.02 11.52 4.97
CA LYS A 140 -14.36 12.67 5.59
C LYS A 140 -12.90 12.29 5.90
N GLY A 141 -11.99 12.56 4.96
CA GLY A 141 -10.55 12.59 5.23
C GLY A 141 -10.19 13.82 6.06
N SER A 142 -9.00 13.81 6.66
CA SER A 142 -8.41 15.04 7.22
C SER A 142 -8.31 16.11 6.12
N LYS A 143 -8.43 17.39 6.50
CA LYS A 143 -8.53 18.49 5.53
C LYS A 143 -7.23 18.68 4.73
N ASN A 144 -6.10 18.13 5.16
CA ASN A 144 -4.77 18.52 4.67
C ASN A 144 -3.96 17.43 3.95
N ASP A 145 -4.32 16.15 4.04
CA ASP A 145 -3.55 15.08 3.36
C ASP A 145 -4.30 14.50 2.14
N ASP A 146 -3.54 14.17 1.09
CA ASP A 146 -4.07 13.75 -0.22
C ASP A 146 -4.54 12.28 -0.25
N ALA A 147 -4.02 11.41 0.63
CA ALA A 147 -4.45 10.02 0.78
C ALA A 147 -4.13 9.45 2.17
N TYR A 148 -4.97 8.53 2.67
CA TYR A 148 -4.83 7.88 3.98
C TYR A 148 -4.65 6.37 3.87
N TRP A 149 -4.12 5.72 4.90
CA TRP A 149 -4.04 4.27 4.98
C TRP A 149 -5.35 3.67 5.48
N ARG A 150 -5.79 2.61 4.81
CA ARG A 150 -6.86 1.72 5.28
C ARG A 150 -6.51 0.28 5.00
N ALA A 151 -7.01 -0.61 5.85
CA ALA A 151 -6.93 -2.04 5.65
C ALA A 151 -8.16 -2.56 4.90
N ALA A 152 -7.97 -3.50 3.99
CA ALA A 152 -9.06 -4.19 3.31
C ALA A 152 -8.87 -5.71 3.40
N GLY A 153 -9.91 -6.47 3.07
CA GLY A 153 -9.80 -7.93 2.95
C GLY A 153 -8.88 -8.31 1.79
N HIS A 154 -8.21 -9.46 1.89
CA HIS A 154 -7.26 -9.93 0.88
C HIS A 154 -7.87 -10.11 -0.52
N GLU A 155 -9.17 -10.42 -0.59
CA GLU A 155 -9.95 -10.56 -1.84
C GLU A 155 -10.33 -9.22 -2.46
N GLN A 156 -9.93 -8.09 -1.90
CA GLN A 156 -10.27 -6.81 -2.50
C GLN A 156 -9.43 -6.59 -3.76
N PRO A 157 -10.03 -6.44 -4.96
CA PRO A 157 -9.25 -6.06 -6.12
C PRO A 157 -8.96 -4.56 -6.08
N PHE A 158 -7.69 -4.19 -6.25
CA PHE A 158 -7.31 -2.83 -6.67
C PHE A 158 -6.47 -2.87 -7.94
N SER A 159 -6.68 -1.86 -8.78
CA SER A 159 -6.01 -1.77 -10.08
C SER A 159 -4.65 -1.08 -9.98
N HIS A 160 -4.21 -0.66 -8.79
CA HIS A 160 -2.95 0.04 -8.62
C HIS A 160 -2.19 -0.45 -7.38
N TYR A 161 -0.87 -0.42 -7.48
CA TYR A 161 0.03 -0.68 -6.38
C TYR A 161 1.28 0.18 -6.51
N LEU A 162 1.90 0.48 -5.37
CA LEU A 162 3.21 1.11 -5.32
C LEU A 162 4.29 0.05 -5.23
N ILE A 163 5.32 0.21 -6.05
CA ILE A 163 6.54 -0.58 -6.00
C ILE A 163 7.69 0.29 -5.52
N GLU A 164 8.56 -0.28 -4.70
CA GLU A 164 9.84 0.29 -4.25
C GLU A 164 10.97 -0.61 -4.76
N PHE A 165 12.05 0.00 -5.26
CA PHE A 165 13.31 -0.65 -5.59
C PHE A 165 14.38 -0.16 -4.62
N PRO A 166 14.77 -0.96 -3.61
CA PRO A 166 15.67 -0.53 -2.54
C PRO A 166 17.14 -0.61 -2.97
N THR A 167 17.60 0.41 -3.69
CA THR A 167 18.98 0.43 -4.24
C THR A 167 20.05 0.72 -3.19
N GLY A 168 19.69 1.37 -2.08
CA GLY A 168 20.61 1.68 -0.97
C GLY A 168 21.58 2.84 -1.26
N ALA A 169 21.71 3.26 -2.51
CA ALA A 169 22.38 4.47 -2.99
C ALA A 169 21.98 4.75 -4.46
N GLU A 170 22.43 5.90 -4.99
CA GLU A 170 22.51 6.19 -6.44
C GLU A 170 23.96 6.10 -6.90
#